data_AF-A0A8H7AIZ3-F1
#
_entry.id   AF-A0A8H7AIZ3-F1
#
_cell.length_a   1.000
_cell.length_b   1.000
_cell.length_c   1.000
_cell.angle_alpha   90.00
_cell.angle_beta   90.00
_cell.angle_gamma   90.00
#
_symmetry.space_group_name_H-M   'P 1'
#
loop_
_entity.id
_entity.type
_entity.pdbx_description
1 polymer ?
#
loop_
_entity_poly.entity_id
_entity_poly.type
_entity_poly.pdbx_seq_one_letter_code
_entity_poly.pdbx_strand_id
1 'polypeptide(L)'
;MLSRLHEILINRVTDSIKNQLIDINSTSNEPTKRLIQDIEALGGSNIVLYGSGKFRSPDGQFAVADSYYPGVVIEIVYSQSFQSLRWKAQDLIVNSGGNIQLVIGLEVESRKAYKISAWRPDFIRTQNQDTVRMRAIVEQDVIRDNDGNLKSGSLTFQLRDLANNLATTFPDANLNEVINLHYGDLANYLARAEEFQAQKNNVQI
;
A
#
# COMPACT_ATOMS: atom_id res chain seq x y z
N MET A 1 -9.63 -9.08 -15.61
CA MET A 1 -9.73 -7.75 -16.26
C MET A 1 -9.78 -6.73 -15.15
N LEU A 2 -8.80 -5.83 -15.06
CA LEU A 2 -8.84 -4.73 -14.10
C LEU A 2 -10.06 -3.86 -14.45
N SER A 3 -10.93 -3.59 -13.48
CA SER A 3 -12.07 -2.70 -13.73
C SER A 3 -11.55 -1.26 -13.79
N ARG A 4 -12.22 -0.37 -14.51
CA ARG A 4 -11.84 1.06 -14.51
C ARG A 4 -11.88 1.67 -13.11
N LEU A 5 -12.83 1.22 -12.28
CA LEU A 5 -12.89 1.63 -10.89
C LEU A 5 -11.57 1.30 -10.17
N HIS A 6 -11.03 0.10 -10.40
CA HIS A 6 -9.77 -0.36 -9.82
C HIS A 6 -8.62 0.54 -10.22
N GLU A 7 -8.48 0.82 -11.53
CA GLU A 7 -7.41 1.67 -12.07
C GLU A 7 -7.51 3.11 -11.53
N ILE A 8 -8.71 3.68 -11.45
CA ILE A 8 -8.89 5.03 -10.91
C ILE A 8 -8.54 5.06 -9.42
N LEU A 9 -9.01 4.07 -8.65
CA LEU A 9 -8.78 4.02 -7.22
C LEU A 9 -7.29 3.88 -6.90
N ILE A 10 -6.58 2.94 -7.54
CA ILE A 10 -5.15 2.73 -7.29
C ILE A 10 -4.32 3.95 -7.66
N ASN A 11 -4.64 4.62 -8.77
CA ASN A 11 -3.95 5.83 -9.19
C ASN A 11 -4.15 6.96 -8.18
N ARG A 12 -5.39 7.17 -7.69
CA ARG A 12 -5.68 8.22 -6.70
C ARG A 12 -4.99 7.98 -5.36
N VAL A 13 -4.96 6.73 -4.89
CA VAL A 13 -4.22 6.37 -3.66
C VAL A 13 -2.72 6.59 -3.85
N THR A 14 -2.17 6.19 -5.00
CA THR A 14 -0.77 6.38 -5.34
C THR A 14 -0.40 7.86 -5.41
N ASP A 15 -1.22 8.68 -6.09
CA ASP A 15 -1.02 10.13 -6.20
C ASP A 15 -1.07 10.81 -4.82
N SER A 16 -1.96 10.36 -3.93
CA SER A 16 -2.06 10.88 -2.56
C SER A 16 -0.76 10.68 -1.77
N ILE A 17 -0.14 9.51 -1.89
CA ILE A 17 1.17 9.22 -1.26
C ILE A 17 2.26 10.06 -1.91
N LYS A 18 2.30 10.15 -3.26
CA LYS A 18 3.28 10.98 -3.98
C LYS A 18 3.21 12.46 -3.57
N ASN A 19 2.01 13.02 -3.45
CA ASN A 19 1.84 14.41 -3.04
C ASN A 19 2.37 14.65 -1.62
N GLN A 20 2.10 13.74 -0.70
CA GLN A 20 2.67 13.84 0.65
C GLN A 20 4.20 13.74 0.66
N LEU A 21 4.79 12.88 -0.19
CA LEU A 21 6.24 12.81 -0.35
C LEU A 21 6.81 14.14 -0.88
N ILE A 22 6.14 14.80 -1.83
CA ILE A 22 6.52 16.12 -2.35
C ILE A 22 6.49 17.16 -1.22
N ASP A 23 5.42 17.16 -0.41
CA ASP A 23 5.27 18.09 0.71
C ASP A 23 6.39 17.89 1.74
N ILE A 24 6.64 16.64 2.16
CA ILE A 24 7.73 16.29 3.08
C ILE A 24 9.08 16.73 2.51
N ASN A 25 9.34 16.48 1.23
CA ASN A 25 10.59 16.88 0.57
C ASN A 25 10.83 18.39 0.61
N SER A 26 9.77 19.21 0.52
CA SER A 26 9.88 20.66 0.53
C SER A 26 10.36 21.23 1.88
N THR A 27 10.10 20.54 2.99
CA THR A 27 10.39 21.01 4.36
C THR A 27 11.52 20.25 5.06
N SER A 28 12.02 19.16 4.48
CA SER A 28 12.95 18.24 5.17
C SER A 28 14.42 18.63 5.07
N ASN A 29 15.27 17.94 5.84
CA ASN A 29 16.72 18.03 5.71
C ASN A 29 17.24 17.36 4.41
N GLU A 30 18.47 17.69 4.01
CA GLU A 30 19.04 17.19 2.75
C GLU A 30 19.12 15.65 2.63
N PRO A 31 19.50 14.88 3.67
CA PRO A 31 19.42 13.41 3.60
C PRO A 31 18.02 12.86 3.33
N THR A 32 16.99 13.44 3.94
CA THR A 32 15.60 13.03 3.72
C THR A 32 15.13 13.38 2.32
N LYS A 33 15.53 14.55 1.79
CA LYS A 33 15.23 14.92 0.40
C LYS A 33 15.81 13.93 -0.60
N ARG A 34 17.08 13.53 -0.41
CA ARG A 34 17.71 12.51 -1.26
C ARG A 34 16.98 11.18 -1.20
N LEU A 35 16.62 10.72 0.00
CA LEU A 35 15.77 9.53 0.16
C LEU A 35 14.49 9.68 -0.66
N ILE A 36 13.79 10.81 -0.55
CA ILE A 36 12.52 10.99 -1.25
C ILE A 36 12.67 11.00 -2.78
N GLN A 37 13.74 11.61 -3.28
CA GLN A 37 14.07 11.62 -4.71
C GLN A 37 14.38 10.23 -5.25
N ASP A 38 14.84 9.31 -4.41
CA ASP A 38 15.11 7.93 -4.77
C ASP A 38 13.86 7.03 -4.66
N ILE A 39 12.70 7.54 -4.20
CA ILE A 39 11.45 6.78 -4.15
C ILE A 39 10.76 6.82 -5.51
N GLU A 40 10.49 5.64 -6.06
CA GLU A 40 9.74 5.45 -7.30
C GLU A 40 8.45 4.67 -7.08
N ALA A 41 7.38 5.10 -7.76
CA ALA A 41 6.11 4.35 -7.77
C ALA A 41 6.04 3.50 -9.04
N LEU A 42 6.13 2.18 -8.89
CA LEU A 42 6.38 1.25 -10.02
C LEU A 42 5.10 0.60 -10.58
N GLY A 43 3.92 1.03 -10.12
CA GLY A 43 2.63 0.49 -10.56
C GLY A 43 2.58 -1.04 -10.49
N GLY A 44 2.05 -1.68 -11.54
CA GLY A 44 1.88 -3.13 -11.64
C GLY A 44 3.11 -3.96 -12.00
N SER A 45 4.33 -3.44 -11.80
CA SER A 45 5.57 -4.15 -12.12
C SER A 45 5.72 -5.46 -11.32
N ASN A 46 6.23 -6.51 -11.97
CA ASN A 46 6.34 -7.84 -11.39
C ASN A 46 7.42 -7.91 -10.30
N ILE A 47 7.10 -8.53 -9.18
CA ILE A 47 8.02 -8.92 -8.10
C ILE A 47 8.30 -10.42 -8.23
N VAL A 48 9.58 -10.79 -8.18
CA VAL A 48 10.03 -12.18 -8.09
C VAL A 48 10.28 -12.52 -6.63
N LEU A 49 9.52 -13.47 -6.08
CA LEU A 49 9.65 -13.85 -4.68
C LEU A 49 10.61 -15.04 -4.49
N TYR A 50 11.44 -15.00 -3.44
CA TYR A 50 12.40 -16.07 -3.14
C TYR A 50 11.73 -17.43 -3.03
N GLY A 51 12.43 -18.48 -3.51
CA GLY A 51 12.05 -19.88 -3.33
C GLY A 51 10.76 -20.34 -4.03
N SER A 52 9.97 -19.42 -4.57
CA SER A 52 8.65 -19.72 -5.14
C SER A 52 8.66 -19.85 -6.66
N GLY A 53 9.60 -19.18 -7.36
CA GLY A 53 9.55 -19.00 -8.81
C GLY A 53 8.29 -18.26 -9.30
N LYS A 54 7.49 -17.70 -8.39
CA LYS A 54 6.23 -17.02 -8.67
C LYS A 54 6.49 -15.53 -8.85
N PHE A 55 5.87 -14.99 -9.89
CA PHE A 55 5.73 -13.56 -10.07
C PHE A 55 4.47 -13.08 -9.34
N ARG A 56 4.59 -11.98 -8.61
CA ARG A 56 3.45 -11.19 -8.16
C ARG A 56 3.42 -9.89 -8.93
N SER A 57 2.24 -9.47 -9.33
CA SER A 57 2.01 -8.17 -9.95
C SER A 57 1.10 -7.41 -8.97
N PRO A 58 1.68 -6.65 -8.03
CA PRO A 58 0.88 -5.82 -7.14
C PRO A 58 0.04 -4.82 -7.93
N ASP A 59 -1.00 -4.26 -7.33
CA ASP A 59 -1.77 -3.21 -7.99
C ASP A 59 -1.02 -1.87 -7.97
N GLY A 60 -0.33 -1.58 -6.86
CA GLY A 60 0.60 -0.45 -6.74
C GLY A 60 1.74 -0.76 -5.80
N GLN A 61 2.86 -0.08 -5.96
CA GLN A 61 4.04 -0.27 -5.11
C GLN A 61 4.96 0.97 -5.12
N PHE A 62 5.69 1.15 -4.03
CA PHE A 62 6.74 2.14 -3.86
C PHE A 62 8.05 1.45 -3.50
N ALA A 63 9.09 1.72 -4.29
CA ALA A 63 10.43 1.20 -4.09
C ALA A 63 11.42 2.35 -3.97
N VAL A 64 12.48 2.15 -3.19
CA VAL A 64 13.64 3.06 -3.19
C VAL A 64 14.63 2.55 -4.23
N ALA A 65 15.33 3.46 -4.91
CA ALA A 65 16.36 3.14 -5.89
C ALA A 65 17.33 2.07 -5.36
N ASP A 66 17.75 1.18 -6.27
CA ASP A 66 18.60 0.01 -6.00
C ASP A 66 18.04 -1.05 -5.04
N SER A 67 16.79 -0.90 -4.57
CA SER A 67 16.11 -1.93 -3.78
C SER A 67 15.52 -3.02 -4.70
N TYR A 68 15.80 -4.28 -4.39
CA TYR A 68 15.24 -5.41 -5.15
C TYR A 68 13.73 -5.58 -4.93
N TYR A 69 13.25 -5.30 -3.71
CA TYR A 69 11.83 -5.34 -3.36
C TYR A 69 11.32 -3.92 -3.10
N PRO A 70 10.06 -3.61 -3.42
CA PRO A 70 9.42 -2.40 -2.91
C PRO A 70 9.31 -2.47 -1.39
N GLY A 71 9.27 -1.32 -0.71
CA GLY A 71 8.96 -1.28 0.72
C GLY A 71 7.47 -1.32 0.98
N VAL A 72 6.69 -0.60 0.18
CA VAL A 72 5.22 -0.52 0.31
C VAL A 72 4.56 -1.12 -0.92
N VAL A 73 3.57 -1.98 -0.68
CA VAL A 73 2.70 -2.55 -1.70
C VAL A 73 1.24 -2.19 -1.39
N ILE A 74 0.47 -1.90 -2.42
CA ILE A 74 -0.97 -1.67 -2.37
C ILE A 74 -1.68 -2.73 -3.21
N GLU A 75 -2.70 -3.34 -2.63
CA GLU A 75 -3.55 -4.35 -3.27
C GLU A 75 -5.02 -3.96 -3.09
N ILE A 76 -5.80 -4.06 -4.16
CA ILE A 76 -7.25 -3.83 -4.14
C ILE A 76 -7.93 -5.14 -4.50
N VAL A 77 -8.90 -5.54 -3.69
CA VAL A 77 -9.74 -6.71 -3.99
C VAL A 77 -11.22 -6.32 -4.01
N TYR A 78 -11.95 -6.97 -4.90
CA TYR A 78 -13.40 -6.86 -4.96
C TYR A 78 -14.05 -8.07 -4.31
N SER A 79 -15.10 -7.82 -3.52
CA SER A 79 -16.00 -8.82 -2.92
C SER A 79 -15.33 -9.88 -2.01
N GLN A 80 -15.73 -9.92 -0.73
CA GLN A 80 -15.57 -11.00 0.27
C GLN A 80 -14.26 -11.81 0.27
N SER A 81 -13.16 -11.24 -0.21
CA SER A 81 -11.90 -11.96 -0.42
C SER A 81 -10.80 -11.46 0.50
N PHE A 82 -11.17 -11.03 1.71
CA PHE A 82 -10.21 -10.72 2.78
C PHE A 82 -9.17 -11.82 2.95
N GLN A 83 -9.60 -13.08 2.89
CA GLN A 83 -8.67 -14.20 3.00
C GLN A 83 -7.67 -14.25 1.84
N SER A 84 -8.10 -13.91 0.62
CA SER A 84 -7.22 -13.79 -0.55
C SER A 84 -6.24 -12.64 -0.39
N LEU A 85 -6.73 -11.47 0.05
CA LEU A 85 -5.91 -10.29 0.32
C LEU A 85 -4.85 -10.57 1.40
N ARG A 86 -5.25 -11.21 2.49
CA ARG A 86 -4.38 -11.63 3.58
C ARG A 86 -3.34 -12.64 3.12
N TRP A 87 -3.72 -13.60 2.26
CA TRP A 87 -2.77 -14.54 1.66
C TRP A 87 -1.77 -13.85 0.72
N LYS A 88 -2.21 -12.90 -0.11
CA LYS A 88 -1.29 -12.10 -0.94
C LYS A 88 -0.30 -11.33 -0.07
N ALA A 89 -0.79 -10.64 0.96
CA ALA A 89 0.06 -9.89 1.89
C ALA A 89 1.08 -10.81 2.60
N GLN A 90 0.65 -11.98 3.05
CA GLN A 90 1.54 -12.95 3.69
C GLN A 90 2.62 -13.45 2.72
N ASP A 91 2.24 -13.78 1.49
CA ASP A 91 3.16 -14.26 0.46
C ASP A 91 4.21 -13.20 0.12
N LEU A 92 3.78 -11.94 -0.07
CA LEU A 92 4.67 -10.80 -0.32
C LEU A 92 5.64 -10.57 0.86
N ILE A 93 5.14 -10.50 2.09
CA ILE A 93 5.97 -10.19 3.27
C ILE A 93 6.93 -11.33 3.58
N VAL A 94 6.44 -12.57 3.64
CA VAL A 94 7.26 -13.73 4.06
C VAL A 94 8.25 -14.13 2.96
N ASN A 95 7.81 -14.22 1.71
CA ASN A 95 8.69 -14.69 0.63
C ASN A 95 9.59 -13.60 0.04
N SER A 96 9.42 -12.33 0.45
CA SER A 96 10.47 -11.31 0.31
C SER A 96 11.50 -11.36 1.44
N GLY A 97 11.40 -12.28 2.40
CA GLY A 97 12.26 -12.31 3.57
C GLY A 97 12.07 -11.09 4.47
N GLY A 98 10.88 -10.48 4.46
CA GLY A 98 10.57 -9.28 5.22
C GLY A 98 11.21 -8.01 4.66
N ASN A 99 11.56 -7.97 3.37
CA ASN A 99 12.03 -6.75 2.71
C ASN A 99 10.87 -5.83 2.32
N ILE A 100 9.71 -6.39 1.95
CA ILE A 100 8.46 -5.62 1.84
C ILE A 100 7.99 -5.28 3.26
N GLN A 101 8.10 -4.00 3.65
CA GLN A 101 7.84 -3.51 5.01
C GLN A 101 6.37 -3.28 5.29
N LEU A 102 5.57 -3.00 4.26
CA LEU A 102 4.15 -2.69 4.42
C LEU A 102 3.35 -3.19 3.22
N VAL A 103 2.28 -3.93 3.49
CA VAL A 103 1.24 -4.24 2.50
C VAL A 103 -0.05 -3.58 2.96
N ILE A 104 -0.60 -2.71 2.11
CA ILE A 104 -1.88 -2.02 2.30
C ILE A 104 -2.91 -2.71 1.42
N GLY A 105 -3.98 -3.18 2.03
CA GLY A 105 -5.07 -3.87 1.37
C GLY A 105 -6.36 -3.06 1.42
N LEU A 106 -6.96 -2.84 0.25
CA LEU A 106 -8.21 -2.10 0.08
C LEU A 106 -9.31 -3.08 -0.38
N GLU A 107 -10.34 -3.20 0.42
CA GLU A 107 -11.44 -4.14 0.20
C GLU A 107 -12.68 -3.38 -0.25
N VAL A 108 -13.02 -3.50 -1.53
CA VAL A 108 -14.18 -2.85 -2.14
C VAL A 108 -15.30 -3.89 -2.29
N GLU A 109 -16.32 -3.78 -1.45
CA GLU A 109 -17.51 -4.62 -1.58
C GLU A 109 -18.51 -4.00 -2.55
N SER A 110 -19.27 -4.84 -3.26
CA SER A 110 -20.21 -4.34 -4.26
C SER A 110 -21.24 -3.42 -3.60
N ARG A 111 -21.28 -2.17 -4.09
CA ARG A 111 -22.27 -1.12 -3.84
C ARG A 111 -22.14 -0.26 -2.59
N LYS A 112 -21.45 -0.65 -1.50
CA LYS A 112 -21.40 0.20 -0.28
C LYS A 112 -20.15 0.08 0.58
N ALA A 113 -19.83 -1.12 1.10
CA ALA A 113 -18.73 -1.23 2.07
C ALA A 113 -17.34 -1.06 1.44
N TYR A 114 -16.49 -0.34 2.17
CA TYR A 114 -15.10 -0.11 1.84
C TYR A 114 -14.26 -0.22 3.09
N LYS A 115 -13.25 -1.10 3.07
CA LYS A 115 -12.42 -1.43 4.23
C LYS A 115 -10.95 -1.34 3.89
N ILE A 116 -10.12 -1.14 4.91
CA ILE A 116 -8.67 -1.13 4.80
C ILE A 116 -8.05 -2.11 5.79
N SER A 117 -7.00 -2.77 5.34
CA SER A 117 -6.14 -3.61 6.16
C SER A 117 -4.69 -3.24 5.88
N ALA A 118 -3.81 -3.43 6.86
CA ALA A 118 -2.40 -3.21 6.66
C ALA A 118 -1.58 -4.20 7.48
N TRP A 119 -0.52 -4.73 6.87
CA TRP A 119 0.35 -5.73 7.47
C TRP A 119 1.82 -5.37 7.29
N ARG A 120 2.66 -5.82 8.22
CA ARG A 120 4.11 -5.62 8.20
C ARG A 120 4.85 -6.91 8.59
N PRO A 121 6.15 -7.05 8.26
CA PRO A 121 6.96 -8.12 8.79
C PRO A 121 7.10 -8.00 10.30
N ASP A 122 7.22 -9.15 10.94
CA ASP A 122 7.64 -9.31 12.32
C ASP A 122 8.71 -10.40 12.36
N PHE A 123 9.83 -10.10 13.00
CA PHE A 123 11.03 -10.94 12.96
C PHE A 123 11.13 -11.73 14.26
N ILE A 124 11.06 -13.05 14.14
CA ILE A 124 11.31 -13.97 15.26
C ILE A 124 12.77 -14.38 15.16
N ARG A 125 13.59 -13.84 16.05
CA ARG A 125 15.00 -14.21 16.18
C ARG A 125 15.13 -15.38 17.14
N THR A 126 15.64 -16.50 16.65
CA THR A 126 16.02 -17.65 17.48
C THR A 126 17.53 -17.87 17.39
N GLN A 127 18.10 -18.66 18.29
CA GLN A 127 19.56 -18.92 18.29
C GLN A 127 20.09 -19.49 16.97
N ASN A 128 19.24 -20.15 16.18
CA ASN A 128 19.65 -20.89 14.99
C ASN A 128 19.10 -20.31 13.67
N GLN A 129 18.07 -19.46 13.72
CA GLN A 129 17.44 -18.94 12.51
C GLN A 129 16.56 -17.71 12.79
N ASP A 130 16.63 -16.74 11.88
CA ASP A 130 15.67 -15.64 11.80
C ASP A 130 14.49 -16.08 10.92
N THR A 131 13.28 -15.98 11.46
CA THR A 131 12.04 -16.28 10.74
C THR A 131 11.20 -15.02 10.60
N VAL A 132 10.65 -14.80 9.41
CA VAL A 132 9.73 -13.71 9.13
C VAL A 132 8.29 -14.23 9.22
N ARG A 133 7.46 -13.53 9.99
CA ARG A 133 6.00 -13.70 9.96
C ARG A 133 5.33 -12.38 9.57
N MET A 134 4.09 -12.47 9.12
CA MET A 134 3.26 -11.30 8.91
C MET A 134 2.54 -10.92 10.20
N ARG A 135 2.50 -9.63 10.53
CA ARG A 135 1.72 -9.05 11.64
C ARG A 135 0.76 -8.00 11.12
N ALA A 136 -0.48 -8.06 11.57
CA ALA A 136 -1.48 -7.03 11.30
C ALA A 136 -1.17 -5.73 12.07
N ILE A 137 -1.27 -4.60 11.38
CA ILE A 137 -1.37 -3.26 11.95
C ILE A 137 -2.84 -2.96 12.21
N VAL A 138 -3.65 -3.22 11.19
CA VAL A 138 -5.10 -3.10 11.21
C VAL A 138 -5.68 -4.14 10.25
N GLU A 139 -6.81 -4.74 10.58
CA GLU A 139 -7.52 -5.70 9.73
C GLU A 139 -8.98 -5.29 9.61
N GLN A 140 -9.43 -5.17 8.37
CA GLN A 140 -10.82 -4.88 7.99
C GLN A 140 -11.41 -3.62 8.66
N ASP A 141 -10.59 -2.59 8.87
CA ASP A 141 -11.09 -1.32 9.39
C ASP A 141 -12.05 -0.69 8.41
N VAL A 142 -13.16 -0.18 8.93
CA VAL A 142 -14.28 0.26 8.11
C VAL A 142 -14.06 1.71 7.72
N ILE A 143 -13.81 1.96 6.43
CA ILE A 143 -13.80 3.31 5.87
C ILE A 143 -15.25 3.76 5.65
N ARG A 144 -16.03 2.95 4.92
CA ARG A 144 -17.44 3.20 4.60
C ARG A 144 -18.21 1.91 4.91
N ASP A 145 -19.28 2.01 5.70
CA ASP A 145 -20.06 0.82 6.06
C ASP A 145 -21.09 0.42 4.99
N ASN A 146 -21.83 -0.66 5.25
CA ASN A 146 -22.85 -1.19 4.35
C ASN A 146 -24.06 -0.27 4.16
N ASP A 147 -24.21 0.79 4.94
CA ASP A 147 -25.25 1.80 4.74
C ASP A 147 -24.73 3.00 3.94
N GLY A 148 -23.42 3.05 3.70
CA GLY A 148 -22.73 4.14 3.03
C GLY A 148 -22.20 5.19 4.00
N ASN A 149 -22.26 4.96 5.33
CA ASN A 149 -21.76 5.93 6.30
C ASN A 149 -20.24 5.86 6.38
N LEU A 150 -19.60 7.02 6.22
CA LEU A 150 -18.17 7.21 6.42
C LEU A 150 -17.83 7.09 7.91
N LYS A 151 -16.73 6.40 8.23
CA LYS A 151 -16.12 6.43 9.56
C LYS A 151 -14.91 7.37 9.55
N SER A 152 -14.67 8.01 10.69
CA SER A 152 -13.46 8.81 10.91
C SER A 152 -12.27 7.88 11.20
N GLY A 153 -11.13 8.16 10.60
CA GLY A 153 -9.92 7.38 10.81
C GLY A 153 -8.87 7.66 9.74
N SER A 154 -7.71 7.05 9.92
CA SER A 154 -6.64 7.06 8.94
C SER A 154 -5.71 5.86 9.13
N LEU A 155 -5.13 5.38 8.03
CA LEU A 155 -3.97 4.50 8.09
C LEU A 155 -2.71 5.36 8.00
N THR A 156 -1.85 5.25 9.02
CA THR A 156 -0.63 6.04 9.12
C THR A 156 0.59 5.13 9.06
N PHE A 157 1.58 5.52 8.27
CA PHE A 157 2.88 4.85 8.17
C PHE A 157 3.98 5.89 7.99
N GLN A 158 5.25 5.47 7.95
CA GLN A 158 6.40 6.37 7.99
C GLN A 158 7.36 6.11 6.84
N LEU A 159 8.27 7.05 6.55
CA LEU A 159 9.31 6.85 5.53
C LEU A 159 10.15 5.59 5.77
N ARG A 160 10.38 5.19 7.03
CA ARG A 160 11.04 3.91 7.37
C ARG A 160 10.37 2.68 6.77
N ASP A 161 9.08 2.75 6.43
CA ASP A 161 8.35 1.63 5.85
C ASP A 161 8.59 1.51 4.33
N LEU A 162 9.44 2.37 3.72
CA LEU A 162 9.74 2.31 2.28
C LEU A 162 10.94 1.42 1.90
N ALA A 163 11.76 1.01 2.87
CA ALA A 163 12.71 -0.11 2.75
C ALA A 163 13.28 -0.45 4.14
N ASN A 164 13.83 -1.66 4.31
CA ASN A 164 14.39 -2.10 5.60
C ASN A 164 15.79 -1.55 5.93
N ASN A 165 16.52 -1.04 4.95
CA ASN A 165 17.92 -0.62 5.07
C ASN A 165 18.12 0.91 5.09
N LEU A 166 17.03 1.70 5.12
CA LEU A 166 17.10 3.15 4.94
C LEU A 166 17.98 3.88 5.95
N ALA A 167 17.99 3.43 7.21
CA ALA A 167 18.85 4.04 8.24
C ALA A 167 20.35 3.88 7.94
N THR A 168 20.72 2.88 7.16
CA THR A 168 22.10 2.65 6.71
C THR A 168 22.38 3.36 5.39
N THR A 169 21.45 3.30 4.43
CA THR A 169 21.62 3.88 3.09
C THR A 169 21.53 5.41 3.10
N PHE A 170 20.67 5.97 3.95
CA PHE A 170 20.46 7.42 4.11
C PHE A 170 20.67 7.81 5.58
N PRO A 171 21.93 7.84 6.05
CA PRO A 171 22.21 8.30 7.39
C PRO A 171 21.68 9.73 7.59
N ASP A 172 21.18 10.01 8.79
CA ASP A 172 20.60 11.29 9.20
C ASP A 172 19.30 11.72 8.50
N ALA A 173 18.71 10.87 7.64
CA ALA A 173 17.36 11.07 7.14
C ALA A 173 16.33 10.96 8.28
N ASN A 174 15.33 11.83 8.28
CA ASN A 174 14.21 11.76 9.22
C ASN A 174 13.23 10.67 8.78
N LEU A 175 13.52 9.42 9.15
CA LEU A 175 12.67 8.28 8.80
C LEU A 175 11.34 8.23 9.57
N ASN A 176 11.07 9.21 10.44
CA ASN A 176 9.84 9.34 11.20
C ASN A 176 8.78 10.20 10.52
N GLU A 177 9.13 10.87 9.40
CA GLU A 177 8.15 11.61 8.61
C GLU A 177 6.97 10.71 8.26
N VAL A 178 5.78 11.27 8.44
CA VAL A 178 4.52 10.52 8.45
C VAL A 178 3.82 10.66 7.11
N ILE A 179 3.34 9.54 6.59
CA ILE A 179 2.41 9.47 5.46
C ILE A 179 1.08 8.97 5.99
N ASN A 180 0.00 9.64 5.59
CA ASN A 180 -1.34 9.38 6.08
C ASN A 180 -2.35 9.12 4.98
N LEU A 181 -3.13 8.06 5.12
CA LEU A 181 -4.26 7.75 4.25
C LEU A 181 -5.54 7.97 5.04
N HIS A 182 -6.11 9.17 4.93
CA HIS A 182 -7.35 9.55 5.59
C HIS A 182 -8.55 8.82 4.98
N TYR A 183 -9.45 8.31 5.83
CA TYR A 183 -10.60 7.53 5.38
C TYR A 183 -11.56 8.35 4.53
N GLY A 184 -11.73 9.65 4.84
CA GLY A 184 -12.52 10.56 4.02
C GLY A 184 -11.98 10.70 2.59
N ASP A 185 -10.66 10.82 2.44
CA ASP A 185 -10.03 10.93 1.11
C ASP A 185 -10.14 9.62 0.33
N LEU A 186 -9.87 8.49 0.98
CA LEU A 186 -10.04 7.17 0.38
C LEU A 186 -11.48 6.94 -0.10
N ALA A 187 -12.48 7.30 0.72
CA ALA A 187 -13.89 7.20 0.34
C ALA A 187 -14.23 8.12 -0.84
N ASN A 188 -13.68 9.34 -0.87
CA ASN A 188 -13.85 10.27 -1.98
C ASN A 188 -13.20 9.74 -3.28
N TYR A 189 -12.06 9.05 -3.19
CA TYR A 189 -11.43 8.42 -4.35
C TYR A 189 -12.30 7.29 -4.92
N LEU A 190 -12.86 6.45 -4.05
CA LEU A 190 -13.79 5.39 -4.44
C LEU A 190 -15.06 5.96 -5.07
N ALA A 191 -15.69 6.97 -4.45
CA ALA A 191 -16.92 7.59 -4.97
C ALA A 191 -16.72 8.16 -6.38
N ARG A 192 -15.61 8.87 -6.62
CA ARG A 192 -15.27 9.38 -7.96
C ARG A 192 -15.06 8.26 -8.99
N ALA A 193 -14.47 7.15 -8.57
CA ALA A 193 -14.27 5.99 -9.42
C ALA A 193 -15.61 5.30 -9.78
N GLU A 194 -16.52 5.20 -8.81
CA GLU A 194 -17.89 4.70 -8.98
C GLU A 194 -18.70 5.57 -9.96
N GLU A 195 -18.66 6.90 -9.79
CA GLU A 195 -19.33 7.88 -10.67
C GLU A 195 -18.85 7.76 -12.12
N PHE A 196 -17.53 7.69 -12.32
CA PHE A 196 -16.95 7.57 -13.66
C PHE A 196 -17.36 6.27 -14.36
N GLN A 197 -17.45 5.17 -13.61
CA GLN A 197 -17.93 3.90 -14.14
C GLN A 197 -19.42 3.95 -14.50
N ALA A 198 -20.26 4.60 -13.70
CA ALA A 198 -21.69 4.72 -13.93
C ALA A 198 -22.04 5.58 -15.15
N GLN A 199 -21.34 6.71 -15.35
CA GLN A 199 -21.56 7.60 -16.50
C GLN A 199 -21.37 6.87 -17.84
N LYS A 200 -20.41 5.95 -17.93
CA LYS A 200 -20.18 5.20 -19.16
C LYS A 200 -21.28 4.17 -19.46
N ASN A 201 -21.80 3.51 -18.42
CA ASN A 201 -22.88 2.54 -18.58
C ASN A 201 -24.15 3.20 -19.13
N ASN A 202 -24.35 4.49 -18.87
CA ASN A 202 -25.49 5.28 -19.37
C ASN A 202 -25.31 5.80 -20.82
N VAL A 203 -24.10 5.72 -21.39
CA VAL A 203 -23.81 6.18 -22.77
C VAL A 203 -23.84 5.03 -23.79
N GLN A 204 -23.97 3.78 -23.33
CA GLN A 204 -24.05 2.58 -24.18
C GLN A 204 -25.50 2.06 -24.36
N ILE A 205 -26.51 2.90 -24.16
CA ILE A 205 -27.94 2.58 -24.37
C ILE A 205 -28.46 3.38 -25.56
#